data_AF-A0A6G2JMU0-F1
#
_entry.id   AF-A0A6G2JMU0-F1
#
_cell.length_a   1.000
_cell.length_b   1.000
_cell.length_c   1.000
_cell.angle_alpha   90.00
_cell.angle_beta   90.00
_cell.angle_gamma   90.00
#
_symmetry.space_group_name_H-M   'P 1'
#
loop_
_entity.id
_entity.type
_entity.pdbx_description
1 polymer ?
#
loop_
_entity_poly.entity_id
_entity_poly.type
_entity_poly.pdbx_seq_one_letter_code
_entity_poly.pdbx_strand_id
1 'polypeptide(L)'
;MPIITIIGRGHSGTRAMSHTLYTSGVYMGRTINASGDKVPPHDLYDACRIFAKYVRWAGGTSWDFSKTLEMDIDPEFVEKVEAYLADVLENGDPFRGWKLPETTLIYPWIVRMFPDIRYIHWIRDPRDGILARHRTDDLGDFGIARPDTADIRRQRAISWLYQYRLMKATPAPGHLVTIRFEDFVLKQEETLRRLEAYLGIPLSRIVVRPEAVGRWKKAEGALPMDLLGEALAELGYEV
;
A
#
# COMPACT_ATOMS: atom_id res chain seq x y z
N MET A 1 12.76 -0.65 -18.76
CA MET A 1 11.31 -0.49 -19.08
C MET A 1 10.56 -0.60 -17.76
N PRO A 2 9.86 0.45 -17.31
CA PRO A 2 9.48 0.55 -15.91
C PRO A 2 8.27 -0.33 -15.60
N ILE A 3 8.47 -1.33 -14.75
CA ILE A 3 7.38 -1.92 -13.99
C ILE A 3 6.90 -0.86 -12.98
N ILE A 4 5.59 -0.78 -12.75
CA ILE A 4 4.98 0.17 -11.81
C ILE A 4 4.26 -0.63 -10.73
N THR A 5 4.44 -0.26 -9.46
CA THR A 5 3.63 -0.81 -8.37
C THR A 5 2.98 0.29 -7.56
N ILE A 6 1.73 0.05 -7.15
CA ILE A 6 1.00 0.93 -6.25
C ILE A 6 0.99 0.27 -4.88
N ILE A 7 1.66 0.90 -3.92
CA ILE A 7 1.68 0.49 -2.52
C ILE A 7 0.89 1.50 -1.68
N GLY A 8 0.46 1.05 -0.51
CA GLY A 8 -0.38 1.83 0.39
C GLY A 8 -1.42 0.93 1.04
N ARG A 9 -1.80 1.29 2.27
CA ARG A 9 -2.75 0.50 3.05
C ARG A 9 -4.12 0.43 2.35
N GLY A 10 -4.81 -0.71 2.46
CA GLY A 10 -6.16 -0.86 1.93
C GLY A 10 -7.13 0.22 2.44
N HIS A 11 -8.18 0.55 1.67
CA HIS A 11 -9.06 1.71 1.94
C HIS A 11 -8.40 3.11 1.84
N SER A 12 -7.12 3.21 1.46
CA SER A 12 -6.49 4.50 1.17
C SER A 12 -6.90 5.10 -0.20
N GLY A 13 -7.73 4.40 -0.98
CA GLY A 13 -8.17 4.87 -2.30
C GLY A 13 -7.25 4.47 -3.46
N THR A 14 -6.36 3.50 -3.25
CA THR A 14 -5.41 2.98 -4.27
C THR A 14 -6.07 2.48 -5.56
N ARG A 15 -7.38 2.17 -5.53
CA ARG A 15 -8.21 1.88 -6.72
C ARG A 15 -8.16 3.02 -7.74
N ALA A 16 -8.22 4.28 -7.29
CA ALA A 16 -8.19 5.44 -8.16
C ALA A 16 -6.93 5.45 -9.04
N MET A 17 -5.77 5.18 -8.43
CA MET A 17 -4.51 5.09 -9.16
C MET A 17 -4.46 3.87 -10.09
N SER A 18 -4.93 2.71 -9.64
CA SER A 18 -4.95 1.50 -10.49
C SER A 18 -5.81 1.70 -11.74
N HIS A 19 -7.01 2.27 -11.59
CA HIS A 19 -7.89 2.60 -12.73
C HIS A 19 -7.27 3.66 -13.64
N THR A 20 -6.59 4.66 -13.06
CA THR A 20 -5.86 5.67 -13.83
C THR A 20 -4.79 5.01 -14.70
N LEU A 21 -3.94 4.15 -14.14
CA LEU A 21 -2.90 3.43 -14.91
C LEU A 21 -3.50 2.53 -15.99
N TYR A 22 -4.49 1.71 -15.63
CA TYR A 22 -5.16 0.81 -16.57
C TYR A 22 -5.77 1.56 -17.76
N THR A 23 -6.50 2.64 -17.49
CA THR A 23 -7.09 3.48 -18.55
C THR A 23 -6.06 4.33 -19.32
N SER A 24 -4.81 4.40 -18.84
CA SER A 24 -3.69 5.05 -19.53
C SER A 24 -2.88 4.07 -20.39
N GLY A 25 -3.33 2.82 -20.53
CA GLY A 25 -2.66 1.80 -21.33
C GLY A 25 -1.54 1.04 -20.60
N VAL A 26 -1.48 1.11 -19.27
CA VAL A 26 -0.56 0.29 -18.48
C VAL A 26 -1.16 -1.10 -18.28
N TYR A 27 -0.40 -2.15 -18.61
CA TYR A 27 -0.81 -3.52 -18.31
C TYR A 27 -0.70 -3.79 -16.80
N MET A 28 -1.83 -3.89 -16.10
CA MET A 28 -1.88 -4.00 -14.62
C MET A 28 -2.05 -5.46 -14.12
N GLY A 29 -1.73 -6.43 -14.98
CA GLY A 29 -1.97 -7.87 -14.75
C GLY A 29 -3.14 -8.41 -15.57
N ARG A 30 -3.15 -9.74 -15.76
CA ARG A 30 -4.09 -10.47 -16.61
C ARG A 30 -5.53 -10.38 -16.11
N THR A 31 -5.72 -10.42 -14.80
CA THR A 31 -7.03 -10.39 -14.16
C THR A 31 -7.06 -9.34 -13.06
N ILE A 32 -7.99 -8.39 -13.18
CA ILE A 32 -8.14 -7.27 -12.26
C ILE A 32 -9.57 -7.26 -11.72
N ASN A 33 -9.74 -7.18 -10.40
CA ASN A 33 -11.06 -7.10 -9.77
C ASN A 33 -11.64 -5.66 -9.81
N ALA A 34 -12.88 -5.47 -9.35
CA ALA A 34 -13.51 -4.14 -9.30
C ALA A 34 -12.81 -3.13 -8.35
N SER A 35 -11.88 -3.60 -7.51
CA SER A 35 -11.03 -2.78 -6.65
C SER A 35 -9.73 -2.33 -7.30
N GLY A 36 -9.50 -2.70 -8.57
CA GLY A 36 -8.26 -2.47 -9.28
C GLY A 36 -7.12 -3.35 -8.76
N ASP A 37 -7.41 -4.43 -8.04
CA ASP A 37 -6.40 -5.36 -7.54
C ASP A 37 -6.11 -6.43 -8.58
N LYS A 38 -4.84 -6.77 -8.75
CA LYS A 38 -4.42 -7.94 -9.50
C LYS A 38 -4.76 -9.21 -8.71
N VAL A 39 -5.49 -10.12 -9.34
CA VAL A 39 -6.01 -11.37 -8.75
C VAL A 39 -5.70 -12.58 -9.66
N PRO A 40 -5.70 -13.83 -9.14
CA PRO A 40 -5.91 -14.22 -7.74
C PRO A 40 -4.76 -13.78 -6.82
N PRO A 41 -5.03 -13.44 -5.54
CA PRO A 41 -4.04 -12.87 -4.64
C PRO A 41 -3.31 -13.90 -3.77
N HIS A 42 -3.61 -15.20 -3.92
CA HIS A 42 -3.26 -16.24 -2.95
C HIS A 42 -1.75 -16.33 -2.70
N ASP A 43 -0.94 -16.39 -3.74
CA ASP A 43 0.51 -16.47 -3.56
C ASP A 43 1.09 -15.22 -2.88
N LEU A 44 0.56 -14.02 -3.17
CA LEU A 44 0.99 -12.82 -2.45
C LEU A 44 0.58 -12.83 -0.97
N TYR A 45 -0.57 -13.44 -0.63
CA TYR A 45 -0.96 -13.64 0.77
C TYR A 45 -0.05 -14.64 1.48
N ASP A 46 0.37 -15.70 0.81
CA ASP A 46 1.34 -16.65 1.36
C ASP A 46 2.71 -15.99 1.53
N ALA A 47 3.15 -15.17 0.57
CA ALA A 47 4.34 -14.33 0.71
C ALA A 47 4.27 -13.41 1.94
N CYS A 48 3.11 -12.81 2.22
CA CYS A 48 2.89 -12.02 3.44
C CYS A 48 3.08 -12.85 4.71
N ARG A 49 2.58 -14.09 4.75
CA ARG A 49 2.75 -14.99 5.91
C ARG A 49 4.19 -15.44 6.08
N ILE A 50 4.91 -15.68 4.99
CA ILE A 50 6.34 -16.03 5.02
C ILE A 50 7.14 -14.85 5.57
N PHE A 51 6.95 -13.66 5.03
CA PHE A 51 7.58 -12.43 5.52
C PHE A 51 7.32 -12.19 7.02
N ALA A 52 6.08 -12.40 7.48
CA ALA A 52 5.68 -12.18 8.86
C ALA A 52 6.47 -13.04 9.87
N LYS A 53 6.96 -14.23 9.49
CA LYS A 53 7.83 -15.09 10.33
C LYS A 53 9.10 -14.37 10.79
N TYR A 54 9.51 -13.33 10.07
CA TYR A 54 10.75 -12.59 10.29
C TYR A 54 10.55 -11.23 10.97
N VAL A 55 9.30 -10.84 11.24
CA VAL A 55 8.97 -9.62 11.97
C VAL A 55 8.81 -9.96 13.45
N ARG A 56 9.68 -9.40 14.30
CA ARG A 56 9.59 -9.64 15.74
C ARG A 56 8.69 -8.60 16.39
N TRP A 57 7.65 -9.04 17.09
CA TRP A 57 6.86 -8.14 17.93
C TRP A 57 7.63 -7.77 19.19
N ALA A 58 7.80 -6.46 19.43
CA ALA A 58 8.53 -5.91 20.57
C ALA A 58 7.59 -5.52 21.74
N GLY A 59 6.30 -5.88 21.66
CA GLY A 59 5.27 -5.51 22.62
C GLY A 59 4.53 -4.23 22.25
N GLY A 60 3.30 -4.09 22.77
CA GLY A 60 2.43 -2.96 22.44
C GLY A 60 2.25 -2.79 20.93
N THR A 61 2.43 -1.58 20.42
CA THR A 61 2.39 -1.28 18.98
C THR A 61 3.77 -1.20 18.35
N SER A 62 4.78 -1.86 18.91
CA SER A 62 6.17 -1.82 18.42
C SER A 62 6.58 -3.14 17.75
N TRP A 63 7.24 -3.03 16.60
CA TRP A 63 7.75 -4.16 15.82
C TRP A 63 9.19 -3.87 15.41
N ASP A 64 9.99 -4.93 15.37
CA ASP A 64 11.36 -4.90 14.90
C ASP A 64 11.44 -5.53 13.51
N PHE A 65 11.88 -4.70 12.56
CA PHE A 65 12.02 -5.05 11.15
C PHE A 65 13.48 -5.34 10.75
N SER A 66 14.46 -5.14 11.65
CA SER A 66 15.90 -5.24 11.35
C SER A 66 16.25 -6.51 10.57
N LYS A 67 15.78 -7.66 11.06
CA LYS A 67 15.99 -8.95 10.40
C LYS A 67 15.51 -8.93 8.94
N THR A 68 14.33 -8.39 8.66
CA THR A 68 13.77 -8.32 7.29
C THR A 68 14.57 -7.40 6.35
N LEU A 69 15.27 -6.41 6.90
CA LEU A 69 16.07 -5.45 6.14
C LEU A 69 17.44 -6.02 5.78
N GLU A 70 18.03 -6.85 6.64
CA GLU A 70 19.43 -7.27 6.55
C GLU A 70 19.62 -8.70 6.03
N MET A 71 18.71 -9.63 6.36
CA MET A 71 18.87 -11.05 6.02
C MET A 71 18.68 -11.32 4.52
N ASP A 72 19.20 -12.43 4.01
CA ASP A 72 18.82 -12.91 2.68
C ASP A 72 17.31 -13.19 2.61
N ILE A 73 16.68 -12.86 1.48
CA ILE A 73 15.25 -13.07 1.28
C ILE A 73 14.97 -14.57 1.26
N ASP A 74 13.93 -15.00 1.97
CA ASP A 74 13.49 -16.40 1.98
C ASP A 74 13.16 -16.88 0.54
N PRO A 75 13.76 -17.97 0.04
CA PRO A 75 13.45 -18.50 -1.29
C PRO A 75 11.96 -18.83 -1.49
N GLU A 76 11.25 -19.28 -0.44
CA GLU A 76 9.80 -19.55 -0.51
C GLU A 76 9.03 -18.25 -0.79
N PHE A 77 9.48 -17.13 -0.22
CA PHE A 77 8.89 -15.82 -0.51
C PHE A 77 9.11 -15.41 -1.97
N VAL A 78 10.32 -15.58 -2.48
CA VAL A 78 10.66 -15.26 -3.87
C VAL A 78 9.77 -16.04 -4.82
N GLU A 79 9.66 -17.36 -4.62
CA GLU A 79 8.80 -18.22 -5.43
C GLU A 79 7.35 -17.73 -5.46
N LYS A 80 6.80 -17.36 -4.29
CA LYS A 80 5.41 -16.87 -4.18
C LYS A 80 5.20 -15.52 -4.87
N VAL A 81 6.15 -14.61 -4.75
CA VAL A 81 6.05 -13.30 -5.42
C VAL A 81 6.18 -13.46 -6.93
N GLU A 82 7.12 -14.28 -7.41
CA GLU A 82 7.30 -14.54 -8.84
C GLU A 82 6.08 -15.25 -9.44
N ALA A 83 5.53 -16.25 -8.75
CA ALA A 83 4.29 -16.92 -9.18
C ALA A 83 3.11 -15.94 -9.28
N TYR A 84 2.95 -15.06 -8.28
CA TYR A 84 1.92 -14.03 -8.31
C TYR A 84 2.11 -13.02 -9.45
N LEU A 85 3.36 -12.66 -9.77
CA LEU A 85 3.69 -11.63 -10.76
C LEU A 85 4.04 -12.17 -12.15
N ALA A 86 4.00 -13.48 -12.39
CA ALA A 86 4.48 -14.11 -13.63
C ALA A 86 3.89 -13.44 -14.89
N ASP A 87 2.59 -13.21 -14.91
CA ASP A 87 1.90 -12.53 -16.01
C ASP A 87 2.28 -11.05 -16.20
N VAL A 88 2.82 -10.38 -15.19
CA VAL A 88 3.37 -9.01 -15.27
C VAL A 88 4.84 -9.05 -15.66
N LEU A 89 5.62 -10.01 -15.15
CA LEU A 89 7.05 -10.12 -15.44
C LEU A 89 7.30 -10.56 -16.89
N GLU A 90 6.49 -11.50 -17.40
CA GLU A 90 6.58 -12.06 -18.76
C GLU A 90 5.95 -11.16 -19.83
N ASN A 91 5.14 -10.17 -19.44
CA ASN A 91 4.46 -9.29 -20.38
C ASN A 91 5.44 -8.30 -21.05
N GLY A 92 5.38 -8.24 -22.38
CA GLY A 92 6.28 -7.41 -23.21
C GLY A 92 5.86 -5.95 -23.37
N ASP A 93 4.75 -5.51 -22.76
CA ASP A 93 4.29 -4.14 -22.89
C ASP A 93 5.29 -3.17 -22.24
N PRO A 94 5.45 -1.96 -22.83
CA PRO A 94 6.43 -0.98 -22.37
C PRO A 94 6.13 -0.47 -20.95
N PHE A 95 4.85 -0.47 -20.56
CA PHE A 95 4.37 -0.08 -19.24
C PHE A 95 3.50 -1.19 -18.68
N ARG A 96 3.94 -1.75 -17.57
CA ARG A 96 3.24 -2.81 -16.87
C ARG A 96 3.39 -2.68 -15.37
N GLY A 97 2.57 -3.36 -14.61
CA GLY A 97 2.54 -3.18 -13.18
C GLY A 97 1.55 -4.06 -12.47
N TRP A 98 1.48 -3.86 -11.16
CA TRP A 98 0.47 -4.49 -10.34
C TRP A 98 0.02 -3.55 -9.22
N LYS A 99 -1.11 -3.92 -8.64
CA LYS A 99 -1.58 -3.32 -7.41
C LYS A 99 -2.24 -4.40 -6.58
N LEU A 100 -1.81 -4.50 -5.33
CA LEU A 100 -2.52 -5.19 -4.25
C LEU A 100 -2.12 -4.51 -2.93
N PRO A 101 -3.05 -4.02 -2.10
CA PRO A 101 -2.69 -3.30 -0.87
C PRO A 101 -1.75 -4.08 0.06
N GLU A 102 -1.91 -5.41 0.09
CA GLU A 102 -1.08 -6.36 0.83
C GLU A 102 0.40 -6.34 0.41
N THR A 103 0.75 -5.87 -0.79
CA THR A 103 2.16 -5.64 -1.18
C THR A 103 2.88 -4.75 -0.17
N THR A 104 2.17 -3.84 0.50
CA THR A 104 2.73 -2.96 1.54
C THR A 104 3.22 -3.75 2.77
N LEU A 105 2.59 -4.87 3.11
CA LEU A 105 2.96 -5.70 4.29
C LEU A 105 4.31 -6.39 4.11
N ILE A 106 4.79 -6.48 2.87
CA ILE A 106 6.04 -7.14 2.47
C ILE A 106 6.98 -6.20 1.73
N TYR A 107 6.75 -4.90 1.88
CA TYR A 107 7.45 -3.84 1.16
C TYR A 107 8.99 -3.95 1.22
N PRO A 108 9.63 -4.27 2.37
CA PRO A 108 11.09 -4.41 2.39
C PRO A 108 11.66 -5.39 1.39
N TRP A 109 11.03 -6.55 1.25
CA TRP A 109 11.51 -7.59 0.34
C TRP A 109 11.10 -7.31 -1.10
N ILE A 110 9.95 -6.67 -1.32
CA ILE A 110 9.55 -6.21 -2.67
C ILE A 110 10.54 -5.17 -3.21
N VAL A 111 10.99 -4.21 -2.39
CA VAL A 111 12.03 -3.22 -2.79
C VAL A 111 13.35 -3.90 -3.14
N ARG A 112 13.74 -4.90 -2.36
CA ARG A 112 15.00 -5.62 -2.59
C ARG A 112 14.95 -6.55 -3.81
N MET A 113 13.80 -7.13 -4.12
CA MET A 113 13.60 -7.92 -5.34
C MET A 113 13.51 -7.05 -6.60
N PHE A 114 12.93 -5.85 -6.48
CA PHE A 114 12.62 -4.99 -7.62
C PHE A 114 13.14 -3.55 -7.43
N PRO A 115 14.45 -3.33 -7.23
CA PRO A 115 14.99 -2.03 -6.84
C PRO A 115 14.78 -0.90 -7.87
N ASP A 116 14.65 -1.27 -9.15
CA ASP A 116 14.63 -0.34 -10.28
C ASP A 116 13.23 -0.05 -10.83
N ILE A 117 12.17 -0.58 -10.20
CA ILE A 117 10.79 -0.33 -10.63
C ILE A 117 10.28 1.00 -10.06
N ARG A 118 9.18 1.52 -10.63
CA ARG A 118 8.56 2.76 -10.16
C ARG A 118 7.53 2.47 -9.07
N TYR A 119 7.75 2.98 -7.87
CA TYR A 119 6.84 2.85 -6.75
C TYR A 119 5.96 4.10 -6.61
N ILE A 120 4.64 3.91 -6.63
CA ILE A 120 3.66 4.93 -6.23
C ILE A 120 3.19 4.60 -4.81
N HIS A 121 3.68 5.35 -3.82
CA HIS A 121 3.21 5.25 -2.45
C HIS A 121 1.98 6.13 -2.25
N TRP A 122 0.85 5.47 -2.06
CA TRP A 122 -0.45 6.10 -1.94
C TRP A 122 -0.85 6.24 -0.47
N ILE A 123 -0.92 7.49 -0.01
CA ILE A 123 -1.25 7.85 1.36
C ILE A 123 -2.66 8.45 1.41
N ARG A 124 -3.38 8.20 2.49
CA ARG A 124 -4.65 8.85 2.81
C ARG A 124 -4.68 9.16 4.30
N ASP A 125 -5.46 10.16 4.70
CA ASP A 125 -5.74 10.44 6.11
C ASP A 125 -6.14 9.12 6.82
N PRO A 126 -5.35 8.64 7.79
CA PRO A 126 -5.61 7.38 8.46
C PRO A 126 -7.00 7.32 9.08
N ARG A 127 -7.53 8.45 9.57
CA ARG A 127 -8.85 8.53 10.19
C ARG A 127 -9.95 8.13 9.21
N ASP A 128 -9.78 8.49 7.94
CA ASP A 128 -10.65 8.08 6.85
C ASP A 128 -10.43 6.62 6.44
N GLY A 129 -9.17 6.17 6.47
CA GLY A 129 -8.79 4.81 6.14
C GLY A 129 -9.45 3.78 7.06
N ILE A 130 -9.51 4.05 8.36
CA ILE A 130 -9.97 3.07 9.36
C ILE A 130 -11.51 2.94 9.49
N LEU A 131 -12.28 3.72 8.73
CA LEU A 131 -13.75 3.71 8.84
C LEU A 131 -14.41 2.45 8.29
N ALA A 132 -13.79 1.78 7.31
CA ALA A 132 -14.39 0.64 6.61
C ALA A 132 -13.47 -0.60 6.62
N ARG A 133 -14.09 -1.77 6.44
CA ARG A 133 -13.45 -3.09 6.56
C ARG A 133 -12.55 -3.39 5.37
N HIS A 134 -11.26 -3.63 5.59
CA HIS A 134 -10.33 -4.23 4.64
C HIS A 134 -9.84 -5.60 5.09
N ARG A 135 -9.23 -6.36 4.17
CA ARG A 135 -8.52 -7.60 4.49
C ARG A 135 -7.28 -7.37 5.35
N THR A 136 -6.56 -6.29 5.11
CA THR A 136 -5.38 -5.92 5.93
C THR A 136 -5.72 -5.39 7.32
N ASP A 137 -6.99 -5.31 7.72
CA ASP A 137 -7.37 -4.79 9.05
C ASP A 137 -6.86 -5.65 10.20
N ASP A 138 -6.88 -6.97 10.02
CA ASP A 138 -6.36 -7.94 10.97
C ASP A 138 -4.97 -8.41 10.53
N LEU A 139 -3.93 -7.92 11.20
CA LEU A 139 -2.55 -8.34 10.95
C LEU A 139 -2.32 -9.85 11.18
N GLY A 140 -3.16 -10.47 12.01
CA GLY A 140 -3.10 -11.89 12.37
C GLY A 140 -3.50 -12.80 11.22
N ASP A 141 -4.35 -12.33 10.29
CA ASP A 141 -4.67 -13.05 9.05
C ASP A 141 -3.42 -13.32 8.18
N PHE A 142 -2.36 -12.55 8.43
CA PHE A 142 -1.05 -12.63 7.78
C PHE A 142 0.06 -13.12 8.71
N GLY A 143 -0.26 -13.58 9.92
CA GLY A 143 0.72 -14.09 10.88
C GLY A 143 1.54 -13.02 11.61
N ILE A 144 1.16 -11.74 11.52
CA ILE A 144 1.84 -10.65 12.21
C ILE A 144 1.23 -10.46 13.60
N ALA A 145 2.04 -10.68 14.64
CA ALA A 145 1.65 -10.47 16.02
C ALA A 145 1.37 -8.99 16.30
N ARG A 146 0.38 -8.71 17.15
CA ARG A 146 -0.12 -7.37 17.49
C ARG A 146 -0.79 -7.41 18.87
N PRO A 147 -1.08 -6.27 19.51
CA PRO A 147 -1.88 -6.26 20.72
C PRO A 147 -3.34 -6.59 20.40
N ASP A 148 -3.96 -7.40 21.26
CA ASP A 148 -5.37 -7.74 21.16
C ASP A 148 -6.26 -6.54 21.51
N THR A 149 -7.38 -6.43 20.82
CA THR A 149 -8.41 -5.43 21.11
C THR A 149 -9.75 -5.86 20.54
N ALA A 150 -10.83 -5.61 21.29
CA ALA A 150 -12.19 -5.79 20.80
C ALA A 150 -12.69 -4.57 19.99
N ASP A 151 -11.97 -3.44 20.02
CA ASP A 151 -12.32 -2.24 19.25
C ASP A 151 -11.80 -2.38 17.82
N ILE A 152 -12.74 -2.56 16.88
CA ILE A 152 -12.47 -2.71 15.45
C ILE A 152 -11.73 -1.49 14.87
N ARG A 153 -12.04 -0.26 15.31
CA ARG A 153 -11.32 0.94 14.83
C ARG A 153 -9.91 0.97 15.35
N ARG A 154 -9.71 0.59 16.61
CA ARG A 154 -8.38 0.45 17.19
C ARG A 154 -7.56 -0.62 16.47
N GLN A 155 -8.15 -1.78 16.17
CA GLN A 155 -7.51 -2.83 15.39
C GLN A 155 -7.04 -2.32 14.01
N ARG A 156 -7.92 -1.59 13.31
CA ARG A 156 -7.57 -0.97 12.02
C ARG A 156 -6.49 0.08 12.14
N ALA A 157 -6.48 0.88 13.20
CA ALA A 157 -5.44 1.86 13.46
C ALA A 157 -4.09 1.19 13.77
N ILE A 158 -4.08 0.08 14.52
CA ILE A 158 -2.88 -0.75 14.77
C ILE A 158 -2.33 -1.28 13.44
N SER A 159 -3.18 -1.81 12.57
CA SER A 159 -2.76 -2.28 11.24
C SER A 159 -2.21 -1.16 10.36
N TRP A 160 -2.85 0.02 10.36
CA TRP A 160 -2.34 1.18 9.64
C TRP A 160 -0.97 1.61 10.19
N LEU A 161 -0.83 1.67 11.52
CA LEU A 161 0.41 2.06 12.19
C LEU A 161 1.55 1.08 11.90
N TYR A 162 1.26 -0.21 11.85
CA TYR A 162 2.23 -1.24 11.44
C TYR A 162 2.77 -0.95 10.04
N GLN A 163 1.90 -0.75 9.05
CA GLN A 163 2.30 -0.46 7.67
C GLN A 163 3.05 0.86 7.55
N TYR A 164 2.62 1.88 8.30
CA TYR A 164 3.33 3.15 8.38
C TYR A 164 4.77 2.99 8.91
N ARG A 165 4.93 2.27 10.03
CA ARG A 165 6.25 2.01 10.63
C ARG A 165 7.13 1.16 9.74
N LEU A 166 6.56 0.16 9.06
CA LEU A 166 7.27 -0.68 8.10
C LEU A 166 7.78 0.15 6.91
N MET A 167 6.93 1.01 6.33
CA MET A 167 7.32 1.94 5.27
C MET A 167 8.44 2.88 5.72
N LYS A 168 8.34 3.44 6.94
CA LYS A 168 9.34 4.36 7.50
C LYS A 168 10.69 3.68 7.80
N ALA A 169 10.67 2.41 8.20
CA ALA A 169 11.88 1.64 8.48
C ALA A 169 12.59 1.13 7.23
N THR A 170 11.90 1.06 6.09
CA THR A 170 12.45 0.52 4.85
C THR A 170 13.20 1.62 4.07
N PRO A 171 14.46 1.39 3.67
CA PRO A 171 15.17 2.31 2.76
C PRO A 171 14.36 2.56 1.48
N ALA A 172 14.25 3.83 1.09
CA ALA A 172 13.50 4.18 -0.11
C ALA A 172 14.19 3.61 -1.37
N PRO A 173 13.43 3.00 -2.31
CA PRO A 173 13.97 2.55 -3.59
C PRO A 173 14.41 3.74 -4.45
N GLY A 174 15.19 3.48 -5.49
CA GLY A 174 15.68 4.53 -6.39
C GLY A 174 14.57 5.34 -7.08
N HIS A 175 13.38 4.75 -7.21
CA HIS A 175 12.22 5.40 -7.82
C HIS A 175 10.97 5.29 -6.95
N LEU A 176 10.72 6.30 -6.12
CA LEU A 176 9.52 6.41 -5.29
C LEU A 176 8.83 7.76 -5.47
N VAL A 177 7.52 7.76 -5.67
CA VAL A 177 6.68 8.97 -5.57
C VAL A 177 5.59 8.76 -4.53
N THR A 178 5.49 9.69 -3.58
CA THR A 178 4.42 9.70 -2.58
C THR A 178 3.30 10.64 -3.00
N ILE A 179 2.07 10.13 -3.05
CA ILE A 179 0.85 10.87 -3.42
C ILE A 179 -0.19 10.75 -2.32
N ARG A 180 -0.79 11.88 -1.94
CA ARG A 180 -1.95 11.92 -1.05
C ARG A 180 -3.23 11.73 -1.85
N PHE A 181 -4.12 10.88 -1.37
CA PHE A 181 -5.45 10.68 -1.92
C PHE A 181 -6.22 12.00 -1.99
N GLU A 182 -6.08 12.85 -0.97
CA GLU A 182 -6.73 14.14 -0.87
C GLU A 182 -6.27 15.10 -1.97
N ASP A 183 -4.96 15.15 -2.26
CA ASP A 183 -4.43 15.96 -3.36
C ASP A 183 -4.89 15.42 -4.73
N PHE A 184 -4.91 14.10 -4.91
CA PHE A 184 -5.43 13.49 -6.13
C PHE A 184 -6.91 13.83 -6.37
N VAL A 185 -7.72 13.92 -5.31
CA VAL A 185 -9.16 14.23 -5.41
C VAL A 185 -9.41 15.73 -5.55
N LEU A 186 -8.72 16.57 -4.76
CA LEU A 186 -9.00 18.00 -4.65
C LEU A 186 -8.17 18.86 -5.61
N LYS A 187 -7.02 18.35 -6.07
CA LYS A 187 -6.06 19.01 -6.96
C LYS A 187 -5.62 18.06 -8.07
N GLN A 188 -6.59 17.43 -8.73
CA GLN A 188 -6.34 16.30 -9.61
C GLN A 188 -5.36 16.62 -10.75
N GLU A 189 -5.54 17.73 -11.46
CA GLU A 189 -4.66 18.09 -12.58
C GLU A 189 -3.22 18.39 -12.16
N GLU A 190 -3.00 19.01 -11.00
CA GLU A 190 -1.66 19.23 -10.46
C GLU A 190 -1.00 17.90 -10.10
N THR A 191 -1.75 17.01 -9.46
CA THR A 191 -1.28 15.69 -9.05
C THR A 191 -0.96 14.81 -10.26
N LEU A 192 -1.82 14.81 -11.28
CA LEU A 192 -1.62 14.07 -12.53
C LEU A 192 -0.38 14.58 -13.28
N ARG A 193 -0.18 15.89 -13.42
CA ARG A 193 1.04 16.42 -14.06
C ARG A 193 2.32 15.94 -13.38
N ARG A 194 2.35 15.92 -12.04
CA ARG A 194 3.49 15.40 -11.27
C ARG A 194 3.69 13.90 -11.51
N LEU A 195 2.61 13.12 -11.55
CA LEU A 195 2.67 11.70 -11.85
C LEU A 195 3.10 11.41 -13.29
N GLU A 196 2.64 12.18 -14.28
CA GLU A 196 3.03 12.08 -15.69
C GLU A 196 4.53 12.36 -15.85
N ALA A 197 5.03 13.42 -15.21
CA ALA A 197 6.47 13.74 -15.19
C ALA A 197 7.30 12.63 -14.53
N TYR A 198 6.79 12.04 -13.45
CA TYR A 198 7.46 10.93 -12.78
C TYR A 198 7.46 9.64 -13.63
N LEU A 199 6.31 9.24 -14.18
CA LEU A 199 6.15 7.98 -14.91
C LEU A 199 6.71 8.05 -16.34
N GLY A 200 6.68 9.23 -16.96
CA GLY A 200 7.07 9.45 -18.35
C GLY A 200 5.97 9.07 -19.37
N ILE A 201 4.70 9.05 -18.94
CA ILE A 201 3.54 8.75 -19.78
C ILE A 201 2.39 9.72 -19.50
N PRO A 202 1.55 10.03 -20.50
CA PRO A 202 0.29 10.72 -20.26
C PRO A 202 -0.65 9.84 -19.42
N LEU A 203 -1.42 10.45 -18.52
CA LEU A 203 -2.36 9.73 -17.66
C LEU A 203 -3.81 10.08 -17.99
N SER A 204 -4.67 9.06 -18.03
CA SER A 204 -6.11 9.24 -18.17
C SER A 204 -6.70 9.93 -16.93
N ARG A 205 -7.69 10.79 -17.15
CA ARG A 205 -8.44 11.44 -16.07
C ARG A 205 -9.61 10.55 -15.69
N ILE A 206 -9.71 10.20 -14.41
CA ILE A 206 -10.88 9.49 -13.88
C ILE A 206 -11.77 10.43 -13.07
N VAL A 207 -13.06 10.13 -13.01
CA VAL A 207 -13.98 10.87 -12.14
C VAL A 207 -13.64 10.60 -10.67
N VAL A 208 -13.40 11.67 -9.91
CA VAL A 208 -13.19 11.65 -8.46
C VAL A 208 -14.38 12.25 -7.72
N ARG A 209 -14.58 11.87 -6.46
CA ARG A 209 -15.68 12.34 -5.61
C ARG A 209 -15.11 13.11 -4.42
N PRO A 210 -15.21 14.45 -4.38
CA PRO A 210 -14.71 15.25 -3.25
C PRO A 210 -15.27 14.81 -1.89
N GLU A 211 -16.50 14.27 -1.84
CA GLU A 211 -17.14 13.76 -0.62
C GLU A 211 -16.44 12.54 -0.03
N ALA A 212 -15.54 11.90 -0.80
CA ALA A 212 -14.71 10.82 -0.30
C ALA A 212 -13.60 11.32 0.63
N VAL A 213 -13.28 12.62 0.66
CA VAL A 213 -12.24 13.21 1.51
C VAL A 213 -12.83 13.73 2.82
N GLY A 214 -12.20 13.39 3.95
CA GLY A 214 -12.57 13.94 5.26
C GLY A 214 -13.88 13.37 5.82
N ARG A 215 -14.24 12.14 5.42
CA ARG A 215 -15.42 11.43 5.94
C ARG A 215 -15.37 11.24 7.45
N TRP A 216 -14.17 11.12 8.01
CA TRP A 216 -13.93 11.01 9.45
C TRP A 216 -14.50 12.19 10.25
N LYS A 217 -14.62 13.40 9.66
CA LYS A 217 -15.22 14.58 10.32
C LYS A 217 -16.70 14.39 10.65
N LYS A 218 -17.36 13.46 9.96
CA LYS A 218 -18.78 13.11 10.15
C LYS A 218 -18.95 11.71 10.74
N ALA A 219 -17.85 11.02 11.07
CA ALA A 219 -17.92 9.67 11.61
C ALA A 219 -18.27 9.74 13.10
N GLU A 220 -19.28 8.97 13.51
CA GLU A 220 -19.61 8.79 14.93
C GLU A 220 -18.53 7.96 15.64
N GLY A 221 -18.41 8.06 16.96
CA GLY A 221 -17.50 7.24 17.77
C GLY A 221 -16.04 7.69 17.74
N ALA A 222 -15.27 7.20 18.72
CA ALA A 222 -13.89 7.64 18.93
C ALA A 222 -12.97 7.27 17.75
N LEU A 223 -11.96 8.11 17.54
CA LEU A 223 -10.81 7.84 16.67
C LEU A 223 -9.59 7.56 17.55
N PRO A 224 -8.79 6.51 17.27
CA PRO A 224 -7.59 6.17 18.06
C PRO A 224 -6.44 7.18 17.87
N MET A 225 -6.63 8.42 18.33
CA MET A 225 -5.67 9.52 18.14
C MET A 225 -4.35 9.26 18.86
N ASP A 226 -4.36 8.46 19.93
CA ASP A 226 -3.17 7.97 20.62
C ASP A 226 -2.24 7.14 19.71
N LEU A 227 -2.81 6.49 18.68
CA LEU A 227 -2.04 5.70 17.71
C LEU A 227 -1.70 6.49 16.44
N LEU A 228 -2.52 7.48 16.07
CA LEU A 228 -2.44 8.15 14.77
C LEU A 228 -1.76 9.52 14.82
N GLY A 229 -1.72 10.18 15.99
CA GLY A 229 -1.33 11.59 16.11
C GLY A 229 0.05 11.93 15.54
N GLU A 230 1.08 11.13 15.85
CA GLU A 230 2.45 11.32 15.33
C GLU A 230 2.46 11.30 13.80
N ALA A 231 1.85 10.27 13.22
CA ALA A 231 1.87 10.07 11.78
C ALA A 231 0.98 11.07 11.04
N LEU A 232 -0.12 11.53 11.65
CA LEU A 232 -0.93 12.63 11.13
C LEU A 232 -0.11 13.91 10.98
N ALA A 233 0.64 14.29 12.02
CA ALA A 233 1.52 15.46 12.00
C ALA A 233 2.61 15.32 10.91
N GLU A 234 3.31 14.18 10.88
CA GLU A 234 4.41 13.93 9.93
C GLU A 234 3.93 13.94 8.46
N LEU A 235 2.72 13.46 8.20
CA LEU A 235 2.11 13.43 6.87
C LEU A 235 1.38 14.74 6.50
N GLY A 236 1.42 15.76 7.36
CA GLY A 236 0.81 17.06 7.12
C GLY A 236 -0.72 17.03 7.12
N TYR A 237 -1.31 16.27 8.02
CA TYR A 237 -2.73 16.34 8.37
C TYR A 237 -2.91 17.14 9.67
N GLU A 238 -4.06 17.81 9.78
CA GLU A 238 -4.51 18.44 11.03
C GLU A 238 -4.65 17.38 12.14
N VAL A 239 -4.04 17.62 13.31
CA VAL A 239 -4.05 16.74 14.49
C VAL A 239 -5.16 17.14 15.44
#